data_AF-A0A6N8FMR8-F1
#
_entry.id   AF-A0A6N8FMR8-F1
#
_cell.length_a   1.000
_cell.length_b   1.000
_cell.length_c   1.000
_cell.angle_alpha   90.00
_cell.angle_beta   90.00
_cell.angle_gamma   90.00
#
_symmetry.space_group_name_H-M   'P 1'
#
loop_
_entity.id
_entity.type
_entity.pdbx_description
1 polymer ?
#
loop_
_entity_poly.entity_id
_entity_poly.type
_entity_poly.pdbx_seq_one_letter_code
_entity_poly.pdbx_strand_id
1 'polypeptide(L)'
;MTVLFGTIEYFENEIKEILTITMNQAEHLSKMDVIKTIYEGLKSEISNDFVCEESFRKDCLHNLDSAYERMMNLKCPQLIK
;
A
#
# COMPACT_ATOMS: atom_id res chain seq x y z
N MET A 1 -17.85 -5.19 -2.75
CA MET A 1 -17.33 -5.23 -4.13
C MET A 1 -16.08 -6.11 -4.09
N THR A 2 -16.05 -7.22 -4.83
CA THR A 2 -14.87 -8.09 -4.87
C THR A 2 -13.80 -7.42 -5.71
N VAL A 3 -12.70 -6.98 -5.09
CA VAL A 3 -11.54 -6.47 -5.81
C VAL A 3 -10.63 -7.64 -6.13
N LEU A 4 -10.15 -7.72 -7.36
CA LEU A 4 -9.27 -8.80 -7.79
C LEU A 4 -7.91 -8.65 -7.11
N PHE A 5 -7.43 -9.73 -6.50
CA PHE A 5 -6.11 -9.76 -5.87
C PHE A 5 -5.03 -9.30 -6.85
N GLY A 6 -4.10 -8.48 -6.36
CA GLY A 6 -2.95 -8.01 -7.15
C GLY A 6 -3.22 -6.80 -8.04
N THR A 7 -4.44 -6.26 -8.11
CA THR A 7 -4.69 -4.98 -8.79
C THR A 7 -4.28 -3.78 -7.93
N ILE A 8 -4.18 -2.61 -8.55
CA ILE A 8 -3.85 -1.37 -7.83
C ILE A 8 -4.91 -1.07 -6.75
N GLU A 9 -6.19 -1.23 -7.08
CA GLU A 9 -7.30 -1.00 -6.15
C GLU A 9 -7.27 -1.97 -4.97
N TYR A 10 -6.82 -3.21 -5.20
CA TYR A 10 -6.66 -4.20 -4.14
C TYR A 10 -5.62 -3.70 -3.13
N PHE A 11 -4.44 -3.32 -3.61
CA PHE A 11 -3.36 -2.82 -2.73
C PHE A 11 -3.71 -1.49 -2.05
N GLU A 12 -4.40 -0.57 -2.74
CA GLU A 12 -4.88 0.65 -2.11
C GLU A 12 -5.84 0.36 -0.94
N ASN A 13 -6.73 -0.63 -1.09
CA ASN A 13 -7.66 -1.00 -0.04
C ASN A 13 -6.92 -1.69 1.12
N GLU A 14 -6.02 -2.63 0.82
CA GLU A 14 -5.20 -3.32 1.83
C GLU A 14 -4.42 -2.31 2.68
N ILE A 15 -3.73 -1.35 2.04
CA ILE A 15 -2.98 -0.31 2.76
C ILE A 15 -3.93 0.55 3.60
N LYS A 16 -5.10 0.95 3.08
CA LYS A 16 -6.10 1.75 3.83
C LYS A 16 -6.64 0.99 5.05
N GLU A 17 -6.91 -0.29 4.91
CA GLU A 17 -7.42 -1.15 5.99
C GLU A 17 -6.38 -1.28 7.11
N ILE A 18 -5.14 -1.66 6.76
CA ILE A 18 -4.04 -1.78 7.73
C ILE A 18 -3.76 -0.43 8.38
N LEU A 19 -3.69 0.65 7.60
CA LEU A 19 -3.47 2.00 8.11
C LEU A 19 -4.54 2.41 9.12
N THR A 20 -5.81 2.11 8.86
CA THR A 20 -6.92 2.43 9.76
C THR A 20 -6.75 1.71 11.10
N ILE A 21 -6.37 0.43 11.06
CA ILE A 21 -6.11 -0.36 12.26
C ILE A 21 -4.93 0.21 13.05
N THR A 22 -3.81 0.50 12.37
CA THR A 22 -2.59 1.00 13.02
C THR A 22 -2.79 2.39 13.63
N MET A 23 -3.45 3.32 12.92
CA MET A 23 -3.70 4.68 13.42
C MET A 23 -4.64 4.69 14.62
N ASN A 24 -5.60 3.76 14.71
CA ASN A 24 -6.47 3.62 15.88
C ASN A 24 -5.72 3.13 17.13
N GLN A 25 -4.53 2.53 16.96
CA GLN A 25 -3.73 1.96 18.06
C GLN A 25 -2.52 2.84 18.41
N ALA A 26 -2.09 3.74 17.53
CA ALA A 26 -0.87 4.52 17.68
C ALA A 26 -1.10 6.01 17.40
N GLU A 27 -1.42 6.77 18.45
CA GLU A 27 -1.78 8.20 18.39
C GLU A 27 -0.62 9.15 17.97
N HIS A 28 0.61 8.65 17.84
CA HIS A 28 1.80 9.50 17.60
C HIS A 28 2.57 9.20 16.31
N LEU A 29 2.12 8.24 15.49
CA LEU A 29 2.80 7.93 14.24
C LEU A 29 2.32 8.83 13.11
N SER A 30 3.25 9.31 12.29
CA SER A 30 2.92 9.99 11.04
C SER A 30 2.21 9.01 10.11
N LYS A 31 1.08 9.43 9.55
CA LYS A 31 0.33 8.66 8.54
C LYS A 31 1.25 8.20 7.40
N MET A 32 2.17 9.05 6.96
CA MET A 32 3.07 8.77 5.84
C MET A 32 4.09 7.69 6.18
N ASP A 33 4.64 7.72 7.40
CA ASP A 33 5.60 6.72 7.86
C ASP A 33 4.93 5.34 8.01
N VAL A 34 3.67 5.32 8.46
CA VAL A 34 2.89 4.09 8.55
C VAL A 34 2.54 3.55 7.16
N ILE A 35 2.10 4.39 6.22
CA ILE A 35 1.86 3.96 4.83
C ILE A 35 3.13 3.35 4.23
N LYS A 36 4.29 3.99 4.44
CA LYS A 36 5.57 3.46 3.97
C LYS A 36 5.90 2.10 4.59
N THR A 37 5.71 1.95 5.90
CA THR A 37 5.94 0.69 6.62
C THR A 37 5.06 -0.43 6.08
N ILE A 38 3.77 -0.15 5.86
CA ILE A 38 2.83 -1.12 5.29
C ILE A 38 3.26 -1.53 3.89
N TYR A 39 3.61 -0.56 3.04
CA TYR A 39 4.11 -0.81 1.69
C TYR A 39 5.36 -1.72 1.68
N GLU A 40 6.35 -1.43 2.54
CA GLU A 40 7.57 -2.24 2.64
C GLU A 40 7.27 -3.66 3.11
N GLY A 41 6.31 -3.83 4.04
CA GLY A 41 5.83 -5.13 4.50
C GLY A 41 5.20 -5.93 3.35
N LEU A 42 4.20 -5.37 2.67
CA LEU A 42 3.54 -6.03 1.53
C LEU A 42 4.52 -6.35 0.41
N LYS A 43 5.48 -5.46 0.14
CA LYS A 43 6.51 -5.70 -0.88
C LYS A 43 7.41 -6.88 -0.50
N SER A 44 7.78 -7.00 0.76
CA SER A 44 8.55 -8.13 1.28
C SER A 44 7.76 -9.43 1.14
N GLU A 45 6.49 -9.45 1.54
CA GLU A 45 5.63 -10.63 1.45
C GLU A 45 5.48 -11.11 -0.01
N ILE A 46 5.20 -10.20 -0.94
CA ILE A 46 5.06 -10.54 -2.37
C ILE A 46 6.39 -11.06 -2.94
N SER A 47 7.53 -10.52 -2.50
CA SER A 47 8.84 -10.88 -3.01
C SER A 47 9.32 -12.25 -2.50
N ASN A 48 9.05 -12.55 -1.24
CA ASN A 48 9.70 -13.64 -0.52
C ASN A 48 8.75 -14.79 -0.17
N ASP A 49 7.50 -14.49 0.17
CA ASP A 49 6.57 -15.47 0.76
C ASP A 49 5.45 -15.88 -0.21
N PHE A 50 5.15 -15.04 -1.21
CA PHE A 50 4.09 -15.29 -2.17
C PHE A 50 4.52 -16.25 -3.30
N VAL A 51 4.06 -17.49 -3.22
CA VAL A 51 4.31 -18.53 -4.24
C VAL A 51 3.37 -18.34 -5.43
N CYS A 52 3.90 -17.79 -6.52
CA CYS A 52 3.16 -17.57 -7.77
C CYS A 52 4.11 -17.61 -8.98
N GLU A 53 3.54 -17.47 -10.19
CA GLU A 53 4.35 -17.27 -11.39
C GLU A 53 5.14 -15.96 -11.33
N GLU A 54 6.38 -15.98 -11.83
CA GLU A 54 7.26 -14.81 -11.76
C GLU A 54 6.68 -13.58 -12.48
N SER A 55 5.97 -13.79 -13.60
CA SER A 55 5.24 -12.74 -14.33
C SER A 55 4.21 -12.07 -13.43
N PHE A 56 3.34 -12.86 -12.81
CA PHE A 56 2.31 -12.37 -11.92
C PHE A 56 2.89 -11.67 -10.69
N ARG A 57 3.99 -12.17 -10.13
CA ARG A 57 4.71 -11.48 -9.04
C ARG A 57 5.20 -10.10 -9.45
N LYS A 58 5.77 -9.96 -10.65
CA LYS A 58 6.22 -8.66 -11.18
C LYS A 58 5.05 -7.70 -11.35
N ASP A 59 3.92 -8.18 -11.85
CA ASP A 59 2.70 -7.38 -11.98
C ASP A 59 2.19 -6.93 -10.61
N CYS A 60 2.19 -7.80 -9.61
CA CYS A 60 1.80 -7.46 -8.24
C CYS A 60 2.70 -6.37 -7.65
N LEU A 61 4.03 -6.50 -7.79
CA LEU A 61 4.98 -5.50 -7.30
C LEU A 61 4.80 -4.15 -8.00
N HIS A 62 4.60 -4.16 -9.32
CA HIS A 62 4.35 -2.93 -10.08
C HIS A 62 3.04 -2.25 -9.67
N ASN A 63 1.98 -3.03 -9.46
CA ASN A 63 0.69 -2.51 -9.02
C ASN A 63 0.74 -2.00 -7.57
N LEU A 64 1.50 -2.65 -6.69
CA LEU A 64 1.76 -2.18 -5.34
C LEU A 64 2.53 -0.85 -5.33
N ASP A 65 3.59 -0.73 -6.13
CA ASP A 65 4.35 0.52 -6.31
C ASP A 65 3.41 1.65 -6.78
N SER A 66 2.55 1.37 -7.76
CA SER A 66 1.56 2.32 -8.27
C SER A 66 0.52 2.73 -7.21
N ALA A 67 0.04 1.77 -6.40
CA ALA A 67 -0.88 2.04 -5.31
C ALA A 67 -0.25 2.94 -4.24
N TYR A 68 0.99 2.64 -3.85
CA TYR A 68 1.76 3.44 -2.90
C TYR A 68 1.95 4.87 -3.42
N GLU A 69 2.39 5.03 -4.67
CA GLU A 69 2.54 6.36 -5.29
C GLU A 69 1.23 7.15 -5.28
N ARG A 70 0.10 6.52 -5.63
CA ARG A 70 -1.22 7.18 -5.58
C ARG A 70 -1.58 7.62 -4.17
N MET A 71 -1.31 6.79 -3.16
CA MET A 71 -1.58 7.11 -1.77
C MET A 71 -0.68 8.23 -1.22
N MET A 72 0.55 8.33 -1.72
CA MET A 72 1.50 9.40 -1.36
C MET A 72 1.23 10.70 -2.14
N ASN A 73 0.73 10.61 -3.38
CA ASN A 73 0.45 11.73 -4.28
C ASN A 73 -0.99 12.27 -4.19
N LEU A 74 -1.90 11.60 -3.47
CA LEU A 74 -3.18 12.16 -3.06
C LEU A 74 -2.91 13.38 -2.16
N LYS A 75 -2.80 14.53 -2.81
CA LYS A 75 -2.53 15.88 -2.31
C LYS A 75 -2.81 16.00 -0.81
N CYS A 76 -1.76 16.29 -0.05
CA CYS A 76 -1.90 17.25 1.05
C CYS A 76 -2.54 18.51 0.44
N PRO A 77 -3.79 18.89 0.75
CA PRO A 77 -4.28 20.20 0.36
C PRO A 77 -3.73 21.19 1.38
N GLN A 78 -2.43 21.49 1.33
CA GLN A 78 -1.85 22.64 2.01
C GLN A 78 -0.65 23.14 1.19
N LEU A 79 -0.68 24.45 0.91
CA LEU A 79 0.40 25.30 0.38
C LEU A 79 0.53 25.38 -1.15
N ILE A 80 -0.42 26.10 -1.77
CA ILE A 80 -0.05 27.07 -2.81
C ILE A 80 -0.19 28.46 -2.17
N LYS A 81 0.97 29.07 -1.94
CA LYS A 81 1.33 30.46 -1.59
C LYS A 81 0.26 31.39 -1.00
#